data_AF-A0A6J4NIN4-F1
#
_entry.id   AF-A0A6J4NIN4-F1
#
_cell.length_a   1.000
_cell.length_b   1.000
_cell.length_c   1.000
_cell.angle_alpha   90.00
_cell.angle_beta   90.00
_cell.angle_gamma   90.00
#
_symmetry.space_group_name_H-M   'P 1'
#
loop_
_entity.id
_entity.type
_entity.pdbx_description
1 polymer ?
#
loop_
_entity_poly.entity_id
_entity_poly.type
_entity_poly.pdbx_seq_one_letter_code
_entity_poly.pdbx_strand_id
1 'polypeptide(L)'
;MASPGRHERAVGTSERAYRALLRAYPRELRGEYGEEMVRCFRDLCREELEEDGGLGLAALWVRTLPELLYTALKERSTTLARNAYRSIVGVALATVFILLIPLLAEWPWTMADFVFAGAMIFGTGITFVLVARQVVSTAYRAAVGIALAAAFILVWLTGAVGIIGSEDNNANSMYFGVLAIGIIGAIVARFRPPGMARALFATGLAQGLVAVIALVFRLGSGSPPGVLETLILNGFFVGLFVGSAWLFRNAAREQPLASAGQEG
;
A
#
# COMPACT_ATOMS: atom_id res chain seq x y z
N MET A 1 27.69 48.25 -24.26
CA MET A 1 28.75 47.23 -24.13
C MET A 1 28.71 46.66 -22.71
N ALA A 2 27.99 45.55 -22.51
CA ALA A 2 27.93 44.88 -21.20
C ALA A 2 29.25 44.13 -20.96
N SER A 3 29.82 44.25 -19.75
CA SER A 3 31.12 43.65 -19.45
C SER A 3 31.06 42.11 -19.48
N PRO A 4 32.10 41.42 -19.99
CA PRO A 4 32.13 39.95 -20.11
C PRO A 4 31.84 39.23 -18.78
N GLY A 5 32.19 39.85 -17.65
CA GLY A 5 31.91 39.30 -16.32
C GLY A 5 30.43 39.31 -15.88
N ARG A 6 29.52 39.97 -16.60
CA ARG A 6 28.07 39.96 -16.26
C ARG A 6 27.36 38.73 -16.84
N HIS A 7 27.75 38.31 -18.04
CA HIS A 7 27.18 37.13 -18.71
C HIS A 7 27.57 35.83 -18.01
N GLU A 8 28.84 35.69 -17.59
CA GLU A 8 29.30 34.51 -16.84
C GLU A 8 28.57 34.36 -15.49
N ARG A 9 28.26 35.46 -14.80
CA ARG A 9 27.49 35.44 -13.55
C ARG A 9 26.04 35.02 -13.77
N ALA A 10 25.42 35.44 -14.87
CA ALA A 10 24.05 35.05 -15.21
C ALA A 10 23.97 33.54 -15.49
N VAL A 11 24.86 33.00 -16.34
CA VAL A 11 24.95 31.56 -16.64
C VAL A 11 25.17 30.74 -15.37
N GLY A 12 26.09 31.17 -14.51
CA GLY A 12 26.37 30.48 -13.24
C GLY A 12 25.25 30.53 -12.21
N THR A 13 24.33 31.50 -12.31
CA THR A 13 23.14 31.60 -11.43
C THR A 13 22.02 30.71 -11.95
N SER A 14 21.80 30.71 -13.27
CA SER A 14 20.84 29.83 -13.95
C SER A 14 21.21 28.35 -13.76
N GLU A 15 22.50 28.00 -13.85
CA GLU A 15 22.98 26.63 -13.59
C GLU A 15 22.65 26.17 -12.17
N ARG A 16 22.83 27.05 -11.18
CA ARG A 16 22.52 26.74 -9.78
C ARG A 16 21.02 26.53 -9.57
N ALA A 17 20.19 27.36 -10.20
CA ALA A 17 18.73 27.21 -10.16
C ALA A 17 18.29 25.89 -10.83
N TYR A 18 18.86 25.55 -11.98
CA TYR A 18 18.56 24.30 -12.68
C TYR A 18 19.02 23.06 -11.90
N ARG A 19 20.23 23.10 -11.33
CA ARG A 19 20.75 22.03 -10.45
C ARG A 19 19.90 21.90 -9.18
N ALA A 20 19.33 22.99 -8.66
CA ALA A 20 18.38 22.95 -7.54
C ALA A 20 17.04 22.32 -7.95
N LEU A 21 16.51 22.62 -9.14
CA LEU A 21 15.31 21.98 -9.70
C LEU A 21 15.51 20.48 -9.95
N LEU A 22 16.68 20.06 -10.44
CA LEU A 22 17.04 18.64 -10.60
C LEU A 22 17.12 17.87 -9.27
N ARG A 23 17.22 18.55 -8.12
CA ARG A 23 17.12 17.89 -6.81
C ARG A 23 15.69 17.51 -6.45
N ALA A 24 14.69 18.16 -7.04
CA ALA A 24 13.29 17.78 -6.91
C ALA A 24 12.90 16.61 -7.83
N TYR A 25 13.73 16.32 -8.84
CA TYR A 25 13.56 15.17 -9.75
C TYR A 25 13.90 13.82 -9.09
N PRO A 26 13.31 12.70 -9.55
CA PRO A 26 13.61 11.34 -9.08
C PRO A 26 15.10 10.97 -9.24
N ARG A 27 15.62 10.13 -8.34
CA ARG A 27 17.06 9.78 -8.26
C ARG A 27 17.57 9.01 -9.49
N GLU A 28 16.74 8.20 -10.14
CA GLU A 28 17.17 7.43 -11.32
C GLU A 28 17.55 8.34 -12.50
N LEU A 29 16.77 9.41 -12.76
CA LEU A 29 17.04 10.33 -13.86
C LEU A 29 18.26 11.23 -13.59
N ARG A 30 18.49 11.53 -12.31
CA ARG A 30 19.61 12.36 -11.84
C ARG A 30 20.95 11.67 -12.00
N GLY A 31 20.99 10.35 -11.78
CA GLY A 31 22.22 9.57 -11.83
C GLY A 31 22.77 9.38 -13.24
N GLU A 32 21.89 9.22 -14.22
CA GLU A 32 22.29 8.87 -15.60
C GLU A 32 22.41 10.11 -16.51
N TYR A 33 21.51 11.09 -16.40
CA TYR A 33 21.45 12.23 -17.33
C TYR A 33 21.71 13.60 -16.67
N GLY A 34 21.86 13.66 -15.35
CA GLY A 34 21.91 14.92 -14.61
C GLY A 34 23.04 15.86 -15.02
N GLU A 35 24.24 15.33 -15.28
CA GLU A 35 25.40 16.15 -15.69
C GLU A 35 25.35 16.56 -17.16
N GLU A 36 24.79 15.72 -18.04
CA GLU A 36 24.62 16.04 -19.47
C GLU A 36 23.53 17.10 -19.68
N MET A 37 22.42 16.99 -18.95
CA MET A 37 21.32 17.97 -18.99
C MET A 37 21.78 19.35 -18.50
N VAL A 38 22.66 19.41 -17.50
CA VAL A 38 23.22 20.67 -17.00
C VAL A 38 24.18 21.28 -18.03
N ARG A 39 24.95 20.46 -18.74
CA ARG A 39 25.84 20.92 -19.82
C ARG A 39 25.06 21.51 -20.99
N CYS A 40 24.07 20.78 -21.50
CA CYS A 40 23.23 21.23 -22.61
C CYS A 40 22.46 22.52 -22.24
N PHE A 41 21.98 22.61 -21.00
CA PHE A 41 21.35 23.84 -20.50
C PHE A 41 22.32 25.03 -20.42
N ARG A 42 23.58 24.78 -20.01
CA ARG A 42 24.63 25.80 -19.96
C ARG A 42 24.99 26.30 -21.37
N ASP A 43 25.05 25.40 -22.34
CA ASP A 43 25.39 25.72 -23.73
C ASP A 43 24.26 26.55 -24.39
N LEU A 44 23.01 26.12 -24.22
CA LEU A 44 21.83 26.91 -24.64
C LEU A 44 21.77 28.30 -24.00
N CYS A 45 22.13 28.41 -22.72
CA CYS A 45 22.17 29.71 -22.06
C CYS A 45 23.23 30.65 -22.63
N ARG A 46 24.33 30.09 -23.16
CA ARG A 46 25.44 30.86 -23.70
C ARG A 46 25.11 31.41 -25.07
N GLU A 47 24.45 30.61 -25.90
CA GLU A 47 23.99 30.97 -27.24
C GLU A 47 22.92 32.09 -27.21
N GLU A 48 21.89 31.95 -26.37
CA GLU A 48 20.80 32.95 -26.29
C GLU A 48 21.25 34.30 -25.70
N LEU A 49 22.28 34.29 -24.85
CA LEU A 49 22.88 35.51 -24.29
C LEU A 49 23.67 36.30 -25.33
N GLU A 50 24.11 35.66 -26.42
CA GLU A 50 24.79 36.30 -27.54
C GLU A 50 23.80 36.94 -28.53
N GLU A 51 22.58 36.39 -28.68
CA GLU A 51 21.58 36.89 -29.65
C GLU A 51 20.62 37.96 -29.09
N ASP A 52 19.99 37.77 -27.93
CA ASP A 52 18.83 38.63 -27.50
C ASP A 52 18.90 39.14 -26.05
N GLY A 53 19.90 38.72 -25.28
CA GLY A 53 20.05 39.08 -23.87
C GLY A 53 19.02 38.42 -22.94
N GLY A 54 19.20 38.60 -21.61
CA GLY A 54 18.59 37.77 -20.56
C GLY A 54 17.05 37.67 -20.48
N LEU A 55 16.30 38.43 -21.30
CA LEU A 55 14.84 38.33 -21.40
C LEU A 55 14.38 37.23 -22.37
N GLY A 56 15.15 36.96 -23.44
CA GLY A 56 14.88 35.84 -24.37
C GLY A 56 15.00 34.48 -23.67
N LEU A 57 16.02 34.34 -22.81
CA LEU A 57 16.26 33.18 -21.96
C LEU A 57 15.04 32.83 -21.08
N ALA A 58 14.44 33.85 -20.47
CA ALA A 58 13.30 33.69 -19.57
C ALA A 58 12.02 33.30 -20.33
N ALA A 59 11.80 33.88 -21.52
CA ALA A 59 10.67 33.54 -22.37
C ALA A 59 10.75 32.10 -22.91
N LEU A 60 11.96 31.65 -23.28
CA LEU A 60 12.22 30.28 -23.72
C LEU A 60 11.93 29.26 -22.59
N TRP A 61 12.42 29.56 -21.39
CA TRP A 61 12.17 28.78 -20.18
C TRP A 61 10.69 28.62 -19.84
N VAL A 62 9.92 29.72 -19.89
CA VAL A 62 8.49 29.71 -19.57
C VAL A 62 7.69 28.90 -20.59
N ARG A 63 8.13 28.85 -21.85
CA ARG A 63 7.40 28.22 -22.94
C ARG A 63 7.68 26.72 -23.09
N THR A 64 8.91 26.26 -22.85
CA THR A 64 9.34 24.89 -23.19
C THR A 64 9.31 23.91 -22.01
N LEU A 65 9.59 24.39 -20.79
CA LEU A 65 9.52 23.56 -19.57
C LEU A 65 8.17 22.87 -19.38
N PRO A 66 7.02 23.57 -19.51
CA PRO A 66 5.73 22.97 -19.20
C PRO A 66 5.35 21.85 -20.17
N GLU A 67 5.70 21.98 -21.45
CA GLU A 67 5.39 20.97 -22.48
C GLU A 67 6.23 19.71 -22.32
N LEU A 68 7.53 19.84 -22.03
CA LEU A 68 8.41 18.70 -21.79
C LEU A 68 8.07 17.97 -20.49
N LEU A 69 7.77 18.72 -19.42
CA LEU A 69 7.30 18.15 -18.15
C LEU A 69 5.96 17.44 -18.33
N TYR A 70 4.99 18.05 -19.02
CA TYR A 70 3.69 17.45 -19.25
C TYR A 70 3.80 16.16 -20.07
N THR A 71 4.60 16.16 -21.14
CA THR A 71 4.71 15.01 -22.05
C THR A 71 5.47 13.85 -21.40
N ALA A 72 6.58 14.12 -20.72
CA ALA A 72 7.36 13.10 -20.01
C ALA A 72 6.63 12.55 -18.77
N LEU A 73 5.92 13.39 -18.01
CA LEU A 73 5.08 12.94 -16.89
C LEU A 73 3.86 12.16 -17.36
N LYS A 74 3.23 12.56 -18.46
CA LYS A 74 2.10 11.83 -19.05
C LYS A 74 2.54 10.46 -19.58
N GLU A 75 3.65 10.36 -20.31
CA GLU A 75 4.15 9.07 -20.80
C GLU A 75 4.59 8.14 -19.67
N ARG A 76 5.27 8.64 -18.63
CA ARG A 76 5.71 7.80 -17.50
C ARG A 76 4.57 7.47 -16.52
N SER A 77 3.55 8.31 -16.43
CA SER A 77 2.31 8.07 -15.66
C SER A 77 1.46 6.96 -16.29
N THR A 78 1.33 6.93 -17.62
CA THR A 78 0.45 5.96 -18.31
C THR A 78 0.85 4.51 -18.04
N THR A 79 2.13 4.19 -17.90
CA THR A 79 2.56 2.80 -17.66
C THR A 79 2.21 2.33 -16.23
N LEU A 80 2.41 3.19 -15.22
CA LEU A 80 2.07 2.90 -13.82
C LEU A 80 0.55 2.93 -13.57
N ALA A 81 -0.14 3.92 -14.14
CA ALA A 81 -1.59 4.06 -14.05
C ALA A 81 -2.33 2.94 -14.79
N ARG A 82 -1.84 2.50 -15.96
CA ARG A 82 -2.44 1.40 -16.73
C ARG A 82 -2.36 0.06 -16.00
N ASN A 83 -1.22 -0.25 -15.36
CA ASN A 83 -1.07 -1.49 -14.60
C ASN A 83 -1.90 -1.47 -13.30
N ALA A 84 -1.98 -0.33 -12.63
CA ALA A 84 -2.88 -0.15 -11.48
C ALA A 84 -4.35 -0.28 -11.90
N TYR A 85 -4.75 0.38 -12.99
CA TYR A 85 -6.11 0.33 -13.53
C TYR A 85 -6.51 -1.10 -13.91
N ARG A 86 -5.66 -1.83 -14.64
CA ARG A 86 -5.91 -3.24 -14.99
C ARG A 86 -6.12 -4.11 -13.77
N SER A 87 -5.33 -3.89 -12.72
CA SER A 87 -5.46 -4.63 -11.47
C SER A 87 -6.78 -4.33 -10.75
N ILE A 88 -7.16 -3.06 -10.68
CA ILE A 88 -8.41 -2.61 -10.06
C ILE A 88 -9.62 -3.16 -10.82
N VAL A 89 -9.62 -3.03 -12.15
CA VAL A 89 -10.66 -3.58 -13.01
C VAL A 89 -10.73 -5.09 -12.88
N GLY A 90 -9.60 -5.79 -12.85
CA GLY A 90 -9.57 -7.25 -12.64
C GLY A 90 -10.21 -7.66 -11.33
N VAL A 91 -9.89 -7.00 -10.22
CA VAL A 91 -10.51 -7.27 -8.90
C VAL A 91 -11.99 -6.90 -8.90
N ALA A 92 -12.38 -5.79 -9.53
CA ALA A 92 -13.79 -5.40 -9.65
C ALA A 92 -14.61 -6.43 -10.44
N LEU A 93 -14.10 -6.88 -11.58
CA LEU A 93 -14.74 -7.91 -12.40
C LEU A 93 -14.84 -9.24 -11.65
N ALA A 94 -13.79 -9.65 -10.96
CA ALA A 94 -13.82 -10.85 -10.12
C ALA A 94 -14.86 -10.71 -8.99
N THR A 95 -14.94 -9.55 -8.35
CA THR A 95 -15.93 -9.29 -7.29
C THR A 95 -17.35 -9.38 -7.83
N VAL A 96 -17.63 -8.72 -8.97
CA VAL A 96 -18.95 -8.79 -9.62
C VAL A 96 -19.26 -10.25 -9.98
N PHE A 97 -18.32 -10.95 -10.61
CA PHE A 97 -18.51 -12.35 -11.01
C PHE A 97 -18.82 -13.26 -9.81
N ILE A 98 -18.14 -13.09 -8.68
CA ILE A 98 -18.41 -13.84 -7.46
C ILE A 98 -19.82 -13.52 -6.92
N LEU A 99 -20.23 -12.25 -6.92
CA LEU A 99 -21.56 -11.85 -6.45
C LEU A 99 -22.70 -12.24 -7.40
N LEU A 100 -22.39 -12.53 -8.68
CA LEU A 100 -23.39 -13.09 -9.59
C LEU A 100 -23.86 -14.47 -9.14
N ILE A 101 -23.03 -15.25 -8.44
CA ILE A 101 -23.42 -16.60 -7.96
C ILE A 101 -24.65 -16.52 -7.03
N PRO A 102 -24.61 -15.82 -5.88
CA PRO A 102 -25.78 -15.70 -5.01
C PRO A 102 -26.94 -14.93 -5.66
N LEU A 103 -26.65 -13.96 -6.53
CA LEU A 103 -27.69 -13.19 -7.23
C LEU A 103 -28.49 -14.07 -8.21
N LEU A 104 -27.81 -14.91 -9.00
CA LEU A 104 -28.43 -15.82 -9.96
C LEU A 104 -29.05 -17.05 -9.27
N ALA A 105 -28.53 -17.42 -8.09
CA ALA A 105 -29.09 -18.48 -7.26
C ALA A 105 -30.28 -18.03 -6.41
N GLU A 106 -30.77 -16.77 -6.57
CA GLU A 106 -31.86 -16.19 -5.79
C GLU A 106 -31.65 -16.35 -4.27
N TRP A 107 -30.40 -16.23 -3.83
CA TRP A 107 -30.06 -16.34 -2.42
C TRP A 107 -30.74 -15.22 -1.62
N PRO A 108 -31.23 -15.45 -0.38
CA PRO A 108 -32.05 -14.49 0.37
C PRO A 108 -31.29 -13.27 0.93
N TRP A 109 -30.25 -12.80 0.23
CA TRP A 109 -29.50 -11.60 0.57
C TRP A 109 -30.27 -10.33 0.22
N THR A 110 -30.23 -9.39 1.14
CA THR A 110 -30.71 -8.03 0.93
C THR A 110 -29.72 -7.25 0.07
N MET A 111 -30.15 -6.10 -0.47
CA MET A 111 -29.24 -5.19 -1.18
C MET A 111 -28.05 -4.77 -0.31
N ALA A 112 -28.25 -4.64 1.01
CA ALA A 112 -27.19 -4.29 1.94
C ALA A 112 -26.13 -5.39 2.03
N ASP A 113 -26.53 -6.67 2.02
CA ASP A 113 -25.61 -7.82 2.07
C ASP A 113 -24.73 -7.89 0.82
N PHE A 114 -25.32 -7.64 -0.36
CA PHE A 114 -24.56 -7.56 -1.61
C PHE A 114 -23.53 -6.42 -1.59
N VAL A 115 -23.92 -5.24 -1.10
CA VAL A 115 -23.02 -4.10 -0.98
C VAL A 115 -21.91 -4.39 0.03
N PHE A 116 -22.26 -4.97 1.18
CA PHE A 116 -21.30 -5.32 2.23
C PHE A 116 -20.29 -6.38 1.74
N ALA A 117 -20.78 -7.49 1.17
CA ALA A 117 -19.94 -8.54 0.61
C ALA A 117 -19.06 -8.01 -0.53
N GLY A 118 -19.63 -7.20 -1.42
CA GLY A 118 -18.91 -6.55 -2.52
C GLY A 118 -17.79 -5.64 -2.03
N ALA A 119 -18.08 -4.77 -1.06
CA ALA A 119 -17.09 -3.89 -0.46
C ALA A 119 -15.96 -4.67 0.23
N MET A 120 -16.29 -5.76 0.92
CA MET A 120 -15.29 -6.64 1.56
C MET A 120 -14.39 -7.37 0.56
N ILE A 121 -14.97 -8.02 -0.44
CA ILE A 121 -14.23 -8.79 -1.46
C ILE A 121 -13.35 -7.84 -2.26
N PHE A 122 -13.93 -6.74 -2.75
CA PHE A 122 -13.21 -5.74 -3.53
C PHE A 122 -12.12 -5.08 -2.70
N GLY A 123 -12.44 -4.61 -1.49
CA GLY A 123 -11.53 -3.91 -0.59
C GLY A 123 -10.34 -4.76 -0.14
N THR A 124 -10.59 -6.03 0.18
CA THR A 124 -9.52 -6.97 0.55
C THR A 124 -8.67 -7.32 -0.67
N GLY A 125 -9.31 -7.62 -1.81
CA GLY A 125 -8.63 -7.96 -3.06
C GLY A 125 -7.73 -6.84 -3.58
N ILE A 126 -8.24 -5.60 -3.61
CA ILE A 126 -7.44 -4.45 -4.02
C ILE A 126 -6.28 -4.22 -3.04
N THR A 127 -6.51 -4.30 -1.73
CA THR A 127 -5.44 -4.14 -0.72
C THR A 127 -4.33 -5.16 -0.94
N PHE A 128 -4.67 -6.44 -1.14
CA PHE A 128 -3.67 -7.48 -1.42
C PHE A 128 -2.88 -7.19 -2.69
N VAL A 129 -3.56 -6.87 -3.81
CA VAL A 129 -2.89 -6.61 -5.09
C VAL A 129 -2.00 -5.36 -5.02
N LEU A 130 -2.46 -4.30 -4.34
CA LEU A 130 -1.69 -3.07 -4.19
C LEU A 130 -0.43 -3.26 -3.34
N VAL A 131 -0.44 -4.18 -2.37
CA VAL A 131 0.72 -4.54 -1.56
C VAL A 131 1.62 -5.53 -2.30
N ALA A 132 1.04 -6.57 -2.91
CA ALA A 132 1.78 -7.62 -3.61
C ALA A 132 2.58 -7.09 -4.82
N ARG A 133 2.12 -6.01 -5.47
CA ARG A 133 2.84 -5.37 -6.57
C ARG A 133 4.08 -4.59 -6.14
N GLN A 134 4.15 -4.16 -4.87
CA GLN A 134 5.25 -3.31 -4.37
C GLN A 134 6.37 -4.13 -3.70
N VAL A 135 6.14 -5.43 -3.46
CA VAL A 135 7.03 -6.24 -2.64
C VAL A 135 7.51 -7.47 -3.41
N VAL A 136 8.83 -7.63 -3.48
CA VAL A 136 9.49 -8.76 -4.19
C VAL A 136 9.51 -10.04 -3.35
N SER A 137 9.58 -9.93 -2.02
CA SER A 137 9.63 -11.10 -1.12
C SER A 137 8.30 -11.87 -1.10
N THR A 138 8.35 -13.14 -1.51
CA THR A 138 7.21 -14.07 -1.46
C THR A 138 6.73 -14.29 -0.02
N ALA A 139 7.65 -14.34 0.96
CA ALA A 139 7.30 -14.50 2.37
C ALA A 139 6.46 -13.31 2.88
N TYR A 140 6.83 -12.08 2.50
CA TYR A 140 6.04 -10.90 2.85
C TYR A 140 4.65 -10.94 2.18
N ARG A 141 4.58 -11.30 0.90
CA ARG A 141 3.30 -11.43 0.18
C ARG A 141 2.38 -12.48 0.81
N ALA A 142 2.94 -13.64 1.16
CA ALA A 142 2.21 -14.70 1.86
C ALA A 142 1.71 -14.23 3.24
N ALA A 143 2.55 -13.53 4.00
CA ALA A 143 2.18 -12.98 5.30
C ALA A 143 0.98 -12.02 5.18
N VAL A 144 1.04 -11.07 4.23
CA VAL A 144 -0.06 -10.14 3.94
C VAL A 144 -1.32 -10.91 3.54
N GLY A 145 -1.19 -11.89 2.65
CA GLY A 145 -2.31 -12.71 2.20
C GLY A 145 -3.01 -13.43 3.35
N ILE A 146 -2.25 -14.08 4.24
CA ILE A 146 -2.79 -14.77 5.42
C ILE A 146 -3.47 -13.78 6.37
N ALA A 147 -2.86 -12.63 6.63
CA ALA A 147 -3.44 -11.62 7.53
C ALA A 147 -4.74 -11.04 6.97
N LEU A 148 -4.78 -10.72 5.67
CA LEU A 148 -5.98 -10.22 5.00
C LEU A 148 -7.08 -11.27 4.92
N ALA A 149 -6.73 -12.54 4.63
CA ALA A 149 -7.69 -13.64 4.65
C ALA A 149 -8.26 -13.86 6.06
N ALA A 150 -7.42 -13.84 7.09
CA ALA A 150 -7.86 -13.94 8.48
C ALA A 150 -8.82 -12.78 8.84
N ALA A 151 -8.46 -11.54 8.50
CA ALA A 151 -9.32 -10.39 8.74
C ALA A 151 -10.65 -10.48 7.99
N PHE A 152 -10.62 -10.88 6.71
CA PHE A 152 -11.81 -11.09 5.89
C PHE A 152 -12.74 -12.13 6.52
N ILE A 153 -12.23 -13.31 6.84
CA ILE A 153 -13.04 -14.38 7.43
C ILE A 153 -13.56 -13.94 8.80
N LEU A 154 -12.77 -13.23 9.61
CA LEU A 154 -13.19 -12.76 10.92
C LEU A 154 -14.35 -11.75 10.81
N VAL A 155 -14.26 -10.77 9.93
CA VAL A 155 -15.36 -9.82 9.67
C VAL A 155 -16.59 -10.56 9.17
N TRP A 156 -16.41 -11.50 8.23
CA TRP A 156 -17.51 -12.26 7.66
C TRP A 156 -18.26 -13.08 8.71
N LEU A 157 -17.54 -13.87 9.51
CA LEU A 157 -18.15 -14.68 10.56
C LEU A 157 -18.79 -13.83 11.65
N THR A 158 -18.17 -12.71 12.01
CA THR A 158 -18.72 -11.79 13.01
C THR A 158 -20.03 -11.16 12.52
N GLY A 159 -20.10 -10.78 11.24
CA GLY A 159 -21.26 -10.09 10.68
C GLY A 159 -22.42 -11.00 10.25
N ALA A 160 -22.15 -12.27 9.90
CA ALA A 160 -23.16 -13.14 9.27
C ALA A 160 -23.51 -14.42 10.06
N VAL A 161 -22.69 -14.81 11.04
CA VAL A 161 -22.89 -16.07 11.78
C VAL A 161 -22.90 -15.83 13.29
N GLY A 162 -22.10 -14.86 13.77
CA GLY A 162 -21.82 -14.68 15.18
C GLY A 162 -20.79 -15.71 15.66
N ILE A 163 -19.71 -15.23 16.28
CA ILE A 163 -18.64 -16.11 16.79
C ILE A 163 -18.90 -16.50 18.25
N ILE A 164 -19.52 -15.61 19.02
CA ILE A 164 -19.88 -15.82 20.43
C ILE A 164 -21.41 -15.74 20.57
N GLY A 165 -22.08 -16.90 20.62
CA GLY A 165 -23.54 -16.97 20.62
C GLY A 165 -24.12 -16.43 19.31
N SER A 166 -25.27 -15.73 19.39
CA SER A 166 -25.89 -15.13 18.20
C SER A 166 -25.10 -13.93 17.67
N GLU A 167 -25.34 -13.57 16.41
CA GLU A 167 -24.77 -12.38 15.77
C GLU A 167 -25.08 -11.08 16.52
N ASP A 168 -26.29 -10.97 17.09
CA ASP A 168 -26.76 -9.81 17.88
C ASP A 168 -26.06 -9.64 19.24
N ASN A 169 -25.21 -10.58 19.64
CA ASN A 169 -24.50 -10.49 20.90
C ASN A 169 -23.47 -9.36 20.85
N ASN A 170 -23.61 -8.38 21.75
CA ASN A 170 -22.65 -7.27 21.91
C ASN A 170 -21.21 -7.74 22.11
N ALA A 171 -20.99 -8.96 22.62
CA ALA A 171 -19.66 -9.58 22.75
C ALA A 171 -18.90 -9.66 21.41
N ASN A 172 -19.61 -9.82 20.28
CA ASN A 172 -19.00 -9.89 18.95
C ASN A 172 -18.27 -8.59 18.57
N SER A 173 -18.58 -7.46 19.21
CA SER A 173 -17.89 -6.19 18.99
C SER A 173 -16.41 -6.22 19.40
N MET A 174 -16.02 -7.15 20.28
CA MET A 174 -14.62 -7.34 20.65
C MET A 174 -13.75 -7.72 19.44
N TYR A 175 -14.29 -8.45 18.45
CA TYR A 175 -13.56 -8.84 17.25
C TYR A 175 -13.21 -7.64 16.36
N PHE A 176 -14.08 -6.62 16.30
CA PHE A 176 -13.73 -5.35 15.65
C PHE A 176 -12.59 -4.63 16.38
N GLY A 177 -12.54 -4.74 17.72
CA GLY A 177 -11.41 -4.27 18.52
C GLY A 177 -10.08 -4.98 18.18
N VAL A 178 -10.13 -6.30 17.97
CA VAL A 178 -8.95 -7.08 17.53
C VAL A 178 -8.46 -6.59 16.16
N LEU A 179 -9.37 -6.39 15.21
CA LEU A 179 -9.03 -5.85 13.88
C LEU A 179 -8.45 -4.43 13.97
N ALA A 180 -9.02 -3.58 14.83
CA ALA A 180 -8.51 -2.24 15.06
C ALA A 180 -7.06 -2.25 15.56
N ILE A 181 -6.71 -3.16 16.48
CA ILE A 181 -5.32 -3.34 16.95
C ILE A 181 -4.40 -3.70 15.78
N GLY A 182 -4.83 -4.60 14.89
CA GLY A 182 -4.05 -4.97 13.70
C GLY A 182 -3.86 -3.81 12.73
N ILE A 183 -4.92 -3.04 12.44
CA ILE A 183 -4.89 -1.88 11.54
C ILE A 183 -4.01 -0.78 12.11
N ILE A 184 -4.22 -0.39 13.37
CA ILE A 184 -3.42 0.63 14.05
C ILE A 184 -1.96 0.18 14.10
N GLY A 185 -1.71 -1.08 14.47
CA GLY A 185 -0.38 -1.66 14.49
C GLY A 185 0.29 -1.61 13.12
N ALA A 186 -0.42 -1.89 12.03
CA ALA A 186 0.10 -1.80 10.67
C ALA A 186 0.46 -0.36 10.26
N ILE A 187 -0.39 0.62 10.64
CA ILE A 187 -0.15 2.05 10.41
C ILE A 187 1.08 2.53 11.19
N VAL A 188 1.17 2.19 12.47
CA VAL A 188 2.32 2.53 13.34
C VAL A 188 3.60 1.87 12.83
N ALA A 189 3.51 0.62 12.37
CA ALA A 189 4.61 -0.10 11.75
C ALA A 189 5.01 0.46 10.37
N ARG A 190 4.20 1.33 9.78
CA ARG A 190 4.36 1.87 8.42
C ARG A 190 4.58 0.77 7.38
N PHE A 191 3.90 -0.36 7.55
CA PHE A 191 4.05 -1.55 6.69
C PHE A 191 5.49 -2.10 6.60
N ARG A 192 6.33 -1.86 7.61
CA ARG A 192 7.69 -2.44 7.66
C ARG A 192 7.64 -3.87 8.23
N PRO A 193 8.38 -4.85 7.66
CA PRO A 193 8.31 -6.25 8.10
C PRO A 193 8.48 -6.48 9.62
N PRO A 194 9.50 -5.94 10.32
CA PRO A 194 9.65 -6.17 11.75
C PRO A 194 8.56 -5.50 12.60
N GLY A 195 7.98 -4.39 12.12
CA GLY A 195 6.84 -3.74 12.78
C GLY A 195 5.55 -4.52 12.58
N MET A 196 5.30 -4.99 11.36
CA MET A 196 4.13 -5.81 11.01
C MET A 196 4.10 -7.12 11.80
N ALA A 197 5.26 -7.76 12.02
CA ALA A 197 5.36 -8.94 12.87
C ALA A 197 4.87 -8.66 14.30
N ARG A 198 5.26 -7.53 14.90
CA ARG A 198 4.80 -7.15 16.26
C ARG A 198 3.32 -6.81 16.27
N ALA A 199 2.83 -6.08 15.25
CA ALA A 199 1.43 -5.74 15.11
C ALA A 199 0.54 -6.98 15.08
N LEU A 200 0.85 -7.95 14.20
CA LEU A 200 0.05 -9.17 14.08
C LEU A 200 0.21 -10.11 15.27
N PHE A 201 1.36 -10.13 15.92
CA PHE A 201 1.50 -10.84 17.19
C PHE A 201 0.59 -10.23 18.27
N ALA A 202 0.55 -8.89 18.38
CA ALA A 202 -0.36 -8.20 19.29
C ALA A 202 -1.83 -8.45 18.94
N THR A 203 -2.19 -8.50 17.65
CA THR A 203 -3.53 -8.90 17.18
C THR A 203 -3.86 -10.32 17.60
N GLY A 204 -2.93 -11.27 17.45
CA GLY A 204 -3.09 -12.64 17.92
C GLY A 204 -3.30 -12.74 19.44
N LEU A 205 -2.54 -11.95 20.23
CA LEU A 205 -2.75 -11.87 21.67
C LEU A 205 -4.13 -11.31 22.03
N ALA A 206 -4.57 -10.26 21.34
CA ALA A 206 -5.90 -9.69 21.54
C ALA A 206 -7.00 -10.70 21.19
N GLN A 207 -6.85 -11.45 20.10
CA GLN A 207 -7.77 -12.54 19.73
C GLN A 207 -7.84 -13.60 20.84
N GLY A 208 -6.69 -14.02 21.38
CA GLY A 208 -6.63 -14.96 22.50
C GLY A 208 -7.31 -14.42 23.75
N LEU A 209 -7.14 -13.12 24.04
CA LEU A 209 -7.79 -12.46 25.17
C LEU A 209 -9.32 -12.47 25.03
N VAL A 210 -9.86 -12.24 23.82
CA VAL A 210 -11.30 -12.36 23.57
C VAL A 210 -11.81 -13.76 23.90
N ALA A 211 -11.07 -14.81 23.52
CA ALA A 211 -11.44 -16.19 23.87
C ALA A 211 -11.47 -16.43 25.39
N VAL A 212 -10.47 -15.89 26.12
CA VAL A 212 -10.42 -15.99 27.58
C VAL A 212 -11.60 -15.25 28.23
N ILE A 213 -11.91 -14.04 27.76
CA ILE A 213 -13.06 -13.26 28.26
C ILE A 213 -14.36 -14.03 27.99
N ALA A 214 -14.55 -14.54 26.77
CA ALA A 214 -15.73 -15.32 26.41
C ALA A 214 -15.93 -16.55 27.32
N LEU A 215 -14.83 -17.23 27.67
CA LEU A 215 -14.86 -18.40 28.55
C LEU A 215 -15.16 -18.03 30.01
N VAL A 216 -14.49 -17.02 30.56
CA VAL A 216 -14.64 -16.60 31.96
C VAL A 216 -16.05 -16.09 32.24
N PHE A 217 -16.59 -15.27 31.33
CA PHE A 217 -17.91 -14.67 31.47
C PHE A 217 -19.03 -15.51 30.83
N ARG A 218 -18.70 -16.68 30.26
CA ARG A 218 -19.64 -17.59 29.59
C ARG A 218 -20.54 -16.91 28.56
N LEU A 219 -19.98 -15.95 27.80
CA LEU A 219 -20.73 -15.04 26.92
C LEU A 219 -21.42 -15.73 25.72
N GLY A 220 -21.17 -17.02 25.50
CA GLY A 220 -21.78 -17.83 24.43
C GLY A 220 -22.27 -19.20 24.89
N SER A 221 -22.42 -19.45 26.20
CA SER A 221 -22.75 -20.80 26.68
C SER A 221 -24.22 -21.22 26.47
N GLY A 222 -25.10 -20.30 26.06
CA GLY A 222 -26.54 -20.53 25.94
C GLY A 222 -27.06 -20.66 24.50
N SER A 223 -26.21 -20.54 23.49
CA SER A 223 -26.62 -20.61 22.08
C SER A 223 -25.47 -21.16 21.23
N PRO A 224 -25.75 -21.94 20.17
CA PRO A 224 -24.71 -22.30 19.19
C PRO A 224 -24.09 -21.02 18.57
N PRO A 225 -22.78 -20.99 18.27
CA PRO A 225 -21.80 -22.05 18.48
C PRO A 225 -21.41 -22.25 19.96
N GLY A 226 -21.16 -23.51 20.35
CA GLY A 226 -20.85 -23.88 21.74
C GLY A 226 -19.44 -23.45 22.19
N VAL A 227 -19.17 -23.54 23.49
CA VAL A 227 -17.87 -23.10 24.09
C VAL A 227 -16.66 -23.70 23.38
N LEU A 228 -16.71 -24.99 23.04
CA LEU A 228 -15.62 -25.68 22.34
C LEU A 228 -15.40 -25.12 20.92
N GLU A 229 -16.47 -24.88 20.18
CA GLU A 229 -16.41 -24.34 18.82
C GLU A 229 -15.86 -22.91 18.83
N THR A 230 -16.32 -22.07 19.77
CA THR A 230 -15.77 -20.73 19.98
C THR A 230 -14.26 -20.79 20.28
N LEU A 231 -13.82 -21.71 21.14
CA LEU A 231 -12.39 -21.87 21.45
C LEU A 231 -11.57 -22.34 20.24
N ILE A 232 -12.07 -23.31 19.48
CA ILE A 232 -11.42 -23.81 18.26
C ILE A 232 -11.28 -22.68 17.24
N LEU A 233 -12.36 -21.92 17.01
CA LEU A 233 -12.37 -20.84 16.04
C LEU A 233 -11.41 -19.70 16.44
N ASN A 234 -11.39 -19.32 17.73
CA ASN A 234 -10.42 -18.34 18.22
C ASN A 234 -8.98 -18.84 18.10
N GLY A 235 -8.71 -20.11 18.46
CA GLY A 235 -7.39 -20.72 18.30
C GLY A 235 -6.91 -20.73 16.85
N PHE A 236 -7.81 -21.00 15.91
CA PHE A 236 -7.55 -20.91 14.47
C PHE A 236 -7.12 -19.49 14.06
N PHE A 237 -7.87 -18.45 14.46
CA PHE A 237 -7.51 -17.06 14.14
C PHE A 237 -6.20 -16.61 14.79
N VAL A 238 -5.95 -17.00 16.05
CA VAL A 238 -4.66 -16.77 16.71
C VAL A 238 -3.54 -17.39 15.89
N GLY A 239 -3.71 -18.64 15.44
CA GLY A 239 -2.76 -19.33 14.57
C GLY A 239 -2.48 -18.59 13.27
N LEU A 240 -3.51 -18.06 12.60
CA LEU A 240 -3.33 -17.27 11.38
C LEU A 240 -2.56 -15.97 11.61
N PHE A 241 -2.91 -15.19 12.64
CA PHE A 241 -2.24 -13.93 12.95
C PHE A 241 -0.78 -14.15 13.39
N VAL A 242 -0.52 -15.13 14.25
CA VAL A 242 0.84 -15.47 14.70
C VAL A 242 1.66 -16.09 13.57
N GLY A 243 1.07 -16.94 12.73
CA GLY A 243 1.72 -17.51 11.56
C GLY A 243 2.12 -16.43 10.55
N SER A 244 1.25 -15.47 10.30
CA SER A 244 1.58 -14.29 9.48
C SER A 244 2.67 -13.42 10.11
N ALA A 245 2.61 -13.20 11.44
CA ALA A 245 3.68 -12.48 12.17
C ALA A 245 5.05 -13.16 12.02
N TRP A 246 5.09 -14.48 12.07
CA TRP A 246 6.30 -15.27 11.87
C TRP A 246 6.86 -15.11 10.45
N LEU A 247 6.01 -15.13 9.41
CA LEU A 247 6.43 -14.90 8.03
C LEU A 247 7.01 -13.50 7.82
N PHE A 248 6.42 -12.46 8.41
CA PHE A 248 6.98 -11.10 8.37
C PHE A 248 8.36 -11.03 9.04
N ARG A 249 8.56 -11.77 10.13
CA ARG A 249 9.86 -11.86 10.81
C ARG A 249 10.90 -12.57 9.93
N ASN A 250 10.52 -13.61 9.19
CA ASN A 250 11.41 -14.28 8.25
C ASN A 250 11.77 -13.37 7.06
N ALA A 251 10.80 -12.65 6.49
CA ALA A 251 11.06 -11.69 5.41
C ALA A 251 12.05 -10.59 5.84
N ALA A 252 12.06 -10.20 7.11
CA ALA A 252 13.02 -9.24 7.66
C ALA A 252 14.45 -9.80 7.75
N ARG A 253 14.61 -11.13 7.83
CA ARG A 253 15.90 -11.83 7.94
C ARG A 253 16.54 -12.12 6.57
N GLU A 254 15.78 -12.06 5.49
CA GLU A 254 16.28 -12.27 4.12
C GLU A 254 16.91 -11.00 3.53
N GLN A 255 16.53 -9.80 4.00
CA GLN A 255 17.07 -8.52 3.54
C GLN A 255 18.56 -8.24 3.89
N PRO A 256 19.12 -8.69 5.04
CA PRO A 256 20.53 -8.50 5.38
C PRO A 256 21.51 -9.29 4.51
N LEU A 257 21.12 -10.44 3.94
CA LEU A 257 22.04 -11.31 3.20
C LEU A 257 22.31 -10.82 1.76
N ALA A 258 21.35 -10.13 1.14
CA ALA A 258 21.50 -9.58 -0.20
C ALA A 258 22.45 -8.36 -0.27
N SER A 259 22.65 -7.67 0.86
CA SER A 259 23.56 -6.51 0.95
C SER A 259 25.02 -6.92 1.21
N ALA A 260 25.26 -8.09 1.78
CA ALA A 260 26.61 -8.61 2.05
C ALA A 260 27.25 -9.35 0.86
N GLY A 261 26.45 -9.79 -0.13
CA GLY A 261 26.93 -10.51 -1.32
C GLY A 261 27.31 -9.61 -2.51
N GLN A 262 27.18 -8.28 -2.38
CA GLN A 262 27.59 -7.31 -3.41
C GLN A 262 28.91 -6.59 -3.07
N GLU A 263 29.54 -6.90 -1.93
CA GLU A 263 30.83 -6.32 -1.50
C GLU A 263 31.97 -7.36 -1.45
N GLY A 264 31.81 -8.53 -2.09
CA GLY A 264 32.80 -9.62 -2.12
C GLY A 264 33.43 -9.84 -3.48
#